data_AF-A0A3N5I0T2-F1
#
_entry.id   AF-A0A3N5I0T2-F1
#
_cell.length_a   1.000
_cell.length_b   1.000
_cell.length_c   1.000
_cell.angle_alpha   90.00
_cell.angle_beta   90.00
_cell.angle_gamma   90.00
#
_symmetry.space_group_name_H-M   'P 1'
#
loop_
_entity.id
_entity.type
_entity.pdbx_description
1 polymer ?
#
loop_
_entity_poly.entity_id
_entity_poly.type
_entity_poly.pdbx_seq_one_letter_code
_entity_poly.pdbx_strand_id
1 'polypeptide(L)'
;MADRCYDVPSASRSNSHRTARVCIGSSGFRETVSPIGNRDQGRSPYGVHDLAGNLYEWVADWYDEATYTTQPTIDPRGPAEGTTKVQRGGSYLNNPYRLRASFRTKSDPTEHAPNVGFRCAQDVPALP
;
A
#
# COMPACT_ATOMS: atom_id res chain seq x y z
N MET A 1 13.87 -6.08 -19.79
CA MET A 1 13.06 -7.29 -19.48
C MET A 1 11.69 -6.81 -19.01
N ALA A 2 10.59 -7.48 -19.37
CA ALA A 2 9.24 -6.97 -19.15
C ALA A 2 8.66 -7.42 -17.80
N ASP A 3 8.21 -6.48 -16.97
CA ASP A 3 7.59 -6.76 -15.66
C ASP A 3 6.51 -7.85 -15.72
N ARG A 4 6.45 -8.70 -14.68
CA ARG A 4 5.33 -9.62 -14.51
C ARG A 4 4.20 -8.90 -13.80
N CYS A 5 3.11 -8.70 -14.51
CA CYS A 5 1.90 -8.11 -13.95
C CYS A 5 0.88 -9.20 -13.63
N TYR A 6 0.22 -9.07 -12.48
CA TYR A 6 -0.84 -9.96 -12.00
C TYR A 6 -2.08 -9.14 -11.73
N ASP A 7 -3.24 -9.70 -12.07
CA ASP A 7 -4.52 -9.17 -11.66
C ASP A 7 -4.84 -9.64 -10.23
N VAL A 8 -5.02 -8.69 -9.31
CA VAL A 8 -5.52 -8.98 -7.96
C VAL A 8 -7.00 -8.60 -7.87
N PRO A 9 -7.83 -9.45 -7.21
CA PRO A 9 -9.23 -9.14 -6.99
C PRO A 9 -9.40 -7.79 -6.30
N SER A 10 -10.28 -6.95 -6.86
CA SER A 10 -10.65 -5.67 -6.25
C SER A 10 -11.46 -5.90 -4.98
N ALA A 11 -11.42 -4.94 -4.05
CA ALA A 11 -12.22 -4.99 -2.82
C ALA A 11 -13.70 -4.63 -3.04
N SER A 12 -14.13 -4.28 -4.26
CA SER A 12 -15.51 -3.87 -4.54
C SER A 12 -16.38 -5.06 -4.96
N ARG A 13 -17.58 -5.18 -4.37
CA ARG A 13 -18.58 -6.19 -4.71
C ARG A 13 -19.48 -5.81 -5.90
N SER A 14 -19.32 -4.60 -6.45
CA SER A 14 -20.15 -4.09 -7.53
C SER A 14 -19.40 -4.04 -8.86
N ASN A 15 -19.76 -4.97 -9.73
CA ASN A 15 -19.66 -4.97 -11.20
C ASN A 15 -18.30 -4.78 -11.90
N SER A 16 -18.02 -5.79 -12.75
CA SER A 16 -17.33 -5.75 -14.04
C SER A 16 -16.32 -4.61 -14.30
N HIS A 17 -15.04 -5.01 -14.42
CA HIS A 17 -13.90 -4.21 -14.86
C HIS A 17 -13.28 -3.26 -13.82
N ARG A 18 -12.38 -3.82 -12.98
CA ARG A 18 -11.06 -3.25 -12.64
C ARG A 18 -10.42 -4.13 -11.57
N THR A 19 -9.80 -5.23 -12.00
CA THR A 19 -8.77 -5.86 -11.19
C THR A 19 -7.67 -4.82 -10.94
N ALA A 20 -7.14 -4.78 -9.71
CA ALA A 20 -5.93 -4.00 -9.49
C ALA A 20 -4.79 -4.73 -10.19
N ARG A 21 -4.01 -4.03 -11.02
CA ARG A 21 -2.87 -4.62 -11.71
C ARG A 21 -1.62 -4.38 -10.87
N VAL A 22 -1.00 -5.46 -10.41
CA VAL A 22 0.23 -5.41 -9.64
C VAL A 22 1.36 -5.89 -10.52
N CYS A 23 2.30 -5.01 -10.83
CA CYS A 23 3.47 -5.34 -11.61
C CYS A 23 4.66 -5.54 -10.68
N ILE A 24 5.39 -6.63 -10.88
CA ILE A 24 6.57 -6.99 -10.10
C ILE A 24 7.71 -7.24 -11.10
N GLY A 25 8.92 -6.78 -10.75
CA GLY A 25 10.09 -6.92 -11.62
C GLY A 25 10.31 -8.38 -12.02
N SER A 26 10.34 -8.65 -13.33
CA SER A 26 10.40 -10.02 -13.88
C SER A 26 11.77 -10.68 -13.79
N SER A 27 12.81 -9.92 -13.47
CA SER A 27 14.21 -10.31 -13.61
C SER A 27 14.94 -10.17 -12.29
N GLY A 28 15.23 -11.28 -11.60
CA GLY A 28 16.25 -11.37 -10.54
C GLY A 28 16.04 -10.58 -9.25
N PHE A 29 15.14 -9.59 -9.21
CA PHE A 29 14.92 -8.71 -8.06
C PHE A 29 13.82 -9.21 -7.13
N ARG A 30 13.93 -10.47 -6.68
CA ARG A 30 13.13 -10.94 -5.53
C ARG A 30 13.78 -10.61 -4.18
N GLU A 31 14.95 -9.98 -4.18
CA GLU A 31 15.74 -9.79 -2.96
C GLU A 31 15.87 -8.34 -2.49
N THR A 32 15.50 -7.34 -3.30
CA THR A 32 15.72 -5.93 -2.93
C THR A 32 14.73 -4.96 -3.58
N VAL A 33 14.77 -3.72 -3.09
CA VAL A 33 14.02 -2.57 -3.59
C VAL A 33 14.38 -2.28 -5.05
N SER A 34 13.38 -2.00 -5.87
CA SER A 34 13.56 -1.53 -7.25
C SER A 34 13.52 -0.01 -7.33
N PRO A 35 14.07 0.61 -8.40
CA PRO A 35 13.83 2.02 -8.68
C PRO A 35 12.34 2.38 -8.63
N ILE A 36 12.02 3.51 -8.00
CA ILE A 36 10.65 4.00 -7.87
C ILE A 36 10.15 4.48 -9.24
N GLY A 37 8.88 4.23 -9.55
CA GLY A 37 8.22 4.75 -10.74
C GLY A 37 8.49 3.96 -12.02
N ASN A 38 9.21 2.83 -11.96
CA ASN A 38 9.59 2.07 -13.15
C ASN A 38 8.51 1.09 -13.66
N ARG A 39 7.31 1.12 -13.07
CA ARG A 39 6.19 0.18 -13.35
C ARG A 39 4.96 0.89 -13.90
N ASP A 40 5.01 1.34 -15.15
CA ASP A 40 3.91 2.08 -15.78
C ASP A 40 2.59 1.31 -15.81
N GLN A 41 2.65 0.00 -16.02
CA GLN A 41 1.47 -0.87 -16.07
C GLN A 41 0.79 -1.08 -14.70
N GLY A 42 1.50 -0.78 -13.61
CA GLY A 42 0.98 -0.86 -12.24
C GLY A 42 0.57 0.50 -11.67
N ARG A 43 0.57 1.56 -12.48
CA ARG A 43 0.20 2.91 -12.05
C ARG A 43 -1.28 2.96 -11.66
N SER A 44 -1.57 3.56 -10.51
CA SER A 44 -2.95 3.74 -10.05
C SER A 44 -3.75 4.66 -10.98
N PRO A 45 -5.10 4.65 -10.93
CA PRO A 45 -5.93 5.61 -11.64
C PRO A 45 -5.62 7.08 -11.31
N TYR A 46 -4.91 7.34 -10.21
CA TYR A 46 -4.50 8.66 -9.75
C TYR A 46 -3.06 9.01 -10.15
N GLY A 47 -2.41 8.19 -10.98
CA GLY A 47 -1.04 8.44 -11.44
C GLY A 47 0.06 8.01 -10.46
N VAL A 48 -0.29 7.33 -9.36
CA VAL A 48 0.68 6.95 -8.32
C VAL A 48 1.26 5.56 -8.60
N HIS A 49 2.60 5.46 -8.57
CA HIS A 49 3.33 4.22 -8.78
C HIS A 49 3.65 3.49 -7.47
N ASP A 50 3.92 2.20 -7.57
CA ASP A 50 4.44 1.34 -6.50
C ASP A 50 3.57 1.29 -5.24
N LEU A 51 2.26 1.47 -5.38
CA LEU A 51 1.31 1.30 -4.26
C LEU A 51 1.11 -0.16 -3.85
N ALA A 52 1.59 -1.11 -4.65
CA ALA A 52 1.47 -2.54 -4.40
C ALA A 52 2.81 -3.23 -4.69
N GLY A 53 3.54 -3.57 -3.63
CA GLY A 53 4.89 -4.12 -3.70
C GLY A 53 5.97 -3.05 -3.56
N ASN A 54 7.19 -3.40 -3.95
CA ASN A 54 8.40 -2.65 -3.64
C ASN A 54 8.65 -2.56 -2.13
N LEU A 55 8.01 -1.65 -1.40
CA LEU A 55 8.15 -1.49 0.04
C LEU A 55 6.78 -1.49 0.72
N TYR A 56 6.72 -2.05 1.93
CA TYR A 56 5.67 -1.62 2.84
C TYR A 56 5.82 -0.13 3.12
N GLU A 57 4.71 0.56 3.23
CA GLU A 57 4.71 2.00 3.50
C GLU A 57 4.02 2.28 4.82
N TRP A 58 4.74 2.98 5.71
CA TRP A 58 4.17 3.50 6.95
C TRP A 58 3.03 4.47 6.69
N VAL A 59 2.00 4.39 7.53
CA VAL A 59 0.88 5.34 7.60
C VAL A 59 0.83 5.92 9.01
N ALA A 60 0.35 7.16 9.15
CA ALA A 60 0.31 7.88 10.42
C ALA A 60 -0.56 7.16 11.49
N ASP A 61 -1.58 6.42 11.06
CA ASP A 61 -2.56 5.74 11.88
C ASP A 61 -1.95 4.69 12.82
N TRP A 62 -2.46 4.63 14.05
CA TRP A 62 -2.29 3.47 14.93
C TRP A 62 -3.13 2.30 14.42
N TYR A 63 -2.61 1.08 14.53
CA TYR A 63 -3.35 -0.10 14.11
C TYR A 63 -4.35 -0.53 15.18
N ASP A 64 -5.61 -0.69 14.78
CA ASP A 64 -6.67 -1.32 15.56
C ASP A 64 -7.55 -2.20 14.67
N GLU A 65 -7.86 -3.43 15.11
CA GLU A 65 -8.73 -4.38 14.41
C GLU A 65 -10.13 -3.82 14.16
N ALA A 66 -10.67 -3.08 15.12
CA ALA A 66 -12.01 -2.48 15.08
C ALA A 66 -12.08 -1.14 14.31
N THR A 67 -10.97 -0.61 13.78
CA THR A 67 -10.92 0.70 13.09
C THR A 67 -12.03 0.90 12.06
N TYR A 68 -12.39 -0.15 11.30
CA TYR A 68 -13.42 -0.04 10.25
C TYR A 68 -14.87 -0.11 10.75
N THR A 69 -15.10 -0.35 12.04
CA THR A 69 -16.44 -0.34 12.64
C THR A 69 -16.64 0.79 13.65
N THR A 70 -15.56 1.45 14.11
CA THR A 70 -15.62 2.43 15.20
C THR A 70 -15.28 3.86 14.79
N GLN A 71 -14.66 4.06 13.63
CA GLN A 71 -14.18 5.37 13.19
C GLN A 71 -15.27 6.21 12.49
N PRO A 72 -15.14 7.55 12.48
CA PRO A 72 -16.02 8.42 11.72
C PRO A 72 -15.93 8.13 10.21
N THR A 73 -17.00 8.46 9.49
CA THR A 73 -17.07 8.26 8.04
C THR A 73 -16.28 9.31 7.25
N ILE A 74 -16.01 10.46 7.86
CA ILE A 74 -15.27 11.59 7.26
C ILE A 74 -13.95 11.72 7.99
N ASP A 75 -12.85 11.76 7.22
CA ASP A 75 -11.47 11.93 7.70
C ASP A 75 -11.10 11.09 8.93
N PRO A 76 -11.27 9.74 8.88
CA PRO A 76 -10.87 8.89 10.00
C PRO A 76 -9.34 8.95 10.19
N ARG A 77 -8.92 9.26 11.42
CA ARG A 77 -7.49 9.37 11.80
C ARG A 77 -6.96 8.14 12.54
N GLY A 78 -7.78 7.09 12.64
CA GLY A 78 -7.50 5.92 13.47
C GLY A 78 -7.63 6.23 14.97
N PRO A 79 -7.27 5.27 15.84
CA PRO A 79 -7.21 5.50 17.28
C PRO A 79 -6.19 6.60 17.63
N ALA A 80 -6.45 7.34 18.71
CA ALA A 80 -5.51 8.37 19.20
C ALA A 80 -4.18 7.78 19.69
N GLU A 81 -4.22 6.55 20.22
CA GLU A 81 -3.09 5.85 20.82
C GLU A 81 -3.05 4.40 20.34
N GLY A 82 -1.88 3.78 20.43
CA GLY A 82 -1.70 2.37 20.08
C GLY A 82 -0.28 1.89 20.32
N THR A 83 -0.05 0.61 20.10
CA THR A 83 1.26 -0.04 20.27
C THR A 83 1.98 -0.30 18.95
N THR A 84 1.26 -0.30 17.83
CA THR A 84 1.81 -0.58 16.50
C THR A 84 1.21 0.35 15.45
N LYS A 85 2.02 0.76 14.48
CA LYS A 85 1.58 1.63 13.38
C LYS A 85 1.17 0.80 12.17
N VAL A 86 0.28 1.36 11.35
CA VAL A 86 -0.20 0.69 10.13
C VAL A 86 0.86 0.72 9.03
N GLN A 87 1.02 -0.40 8.32
CA GLN A 87 1.77 -0.49 7.08
C GLN A 87 0.87 -1.00 5.93
N ARG A 88 1.09 -0.48 4.72
CA ARG A 88 0.27 -0.77 3.52
C ARG A 88 1.14 -1.13 2.31
N GLY A 89 0.51 -1.62 1.25
CA GLY A 89 1.12 -1.87 -0.07
C GLY A 89 1.87 -3.20 -0.21
N GLY A 90 2.52 -3.69 0.85
CA GLY A 90 3.37 -4.87 0.75
C GLY A 90 4.71 -4.58 0.07
N SER A 91 5.66 -5.48 0.21
CA SER A 91 7.04 -5.30 -0.24
C SER A 91 7.47 -6.34 -1.29
N TYR A 92 8.68 -6.22 -1.81
CA TYR A 92 9.31 -7.18 -2.72
C TYR A 92 9.39 -8.62 -2.15
N LEU A 93 9.28 -8.78 -0.82
CA LEU A 93 9.28 -10.07 -0.13
C LEU A 93 7.90 -10.75 -0.07
N ASN A 94 6.84 -10.06 -0.49
CA ASN A 94 5.48 -10.52 -0.21
C ASN A 94 4.80 -11.19 -1.40
N ASN A 95 3.91 -12.13 -1.08
CA ASN A 95 3.06 -12.80 -2.07
C ASN A 95 1.88 -11.88 -2.49
N PRO A 96 1.21 -12.18 -3.61
CA PRO A 96 0.12 -11.35 -4.13
C PRO A 96 -1.04 -11.08 -3.15
N TYR A 97 -1.29 -11.98 -2.18
CA TYR A 97 -2.33 -11.77 -1.18
C TYR A 97 -2.05 -10.54 -0.31
N ARG A 98 -0.78 -10.25 0.01
CA ARG A 98 -0.38 -9.07 0.79
C ARG A 98 -0.24 -7.81 -0.05
N LEU A 99 -0.27 -7.93 -1.39
CA LEU A 99 -0.19 -6.81 -2.33
C LEU A 99 -1.57 -6.24 -2.71
N ARG A 100 -2.66 -6.76 -2.12
CA ARG A 100 -4.01 -6.23 -2.36
C ARG A 100 -4.13 -4.83 -1.76
N ALA A 101 -4.84 -3.96 -2.48
CA ALA A 101 -5.10 -2.59 -2.02
C ALA A 101 -5.77 -2.51 -0.63
N SER A 102 -6.55 -3.52 -0.23
CA SER A 102 -7.19 -3.58 1.09
C SER A 102 -6.34 -4.22 2.21
N PHE A 103 -5.21 -4.84 1.88
CA PHE A 103 -4.38 -5.53 2.88
C PHE A 103 -3.63 -4.55 3.76
N ARG A 104 -3.84 -4.64 5.07
CA ARG A 104 -3.13 -3.86 6.08
C ARG A 104 -2.36 -4.78 7.01
N THR A 105 -1.17 -4.36 7.40
CA THR A 105 -0.39 -5.01 8.47
C THR A 105 0.02 -3.96 9.50
N LYS A 106 0.70 -4.41 10.56
CA LYS A 106 1.18 -3.57 11.64
C LYS A 106 2.59 -3.97 12.04
N SER A 107 3.32 -3.03 12.60
CA SER A 107 4.67 -3.22 13.11
C SER A 107 4.94 -2.19 14.21
N ASP A 108 5.94 -2.47 15.05
CA ASP A 108 6.38 -1.57 16.10
C ASP A 108 6.88 -0.25 15.48
N PRO A 109 6.48 0.93 15.98
CA PRO A 109 6.91 2.21 15.41
C PRO A 109 8.42 2.45 15.43
N THR A 110 9.18 1.68 16.22
CA THR A 110 10.65 1.71 16.29
C THR A 110 11.32 0.68 15.39
N GLU A 111 10.55 -0.14 14.67
CA GLU A 111 11.09 -1.15 13.77
C GLU A 111 11.69 -0.52 12.51
N HIS A 112 12.91 -0.94 12.18
CA HIS A 112 13.60 -0.58 10.95
C HIS A 112 13.88 -1.86 10.15
N ALA A 113 13.11 -2.07 9.09
CA ALA A 113 13.29 -3.21 8.20
C ALA A 113 13.59 -2.73 6.77
N PRO A 114 14.48 -3.41 6.01
CA PRO A 114 14.92 -2.97 4.68
C PRO A 114 13.80 -2.99 3.63
N ASN A 115 12.70 -3.66 3.93
CA ASN A 115 11.52 -3.77 3.06
C ASN A 115 10.39 -2.80 3.47
N VAL A 116 10.68 -1.82 4.33
CA VAL A 116 9.73 -0.80 4.80
C VAL A 116 10.27 0.59 4.49
N GLY A 117 9.41 1.44 3.95
CA GLY A 117 9.65 2.86 3.70
C GLY A 117 8.41 3.69 4.00
N PHE A 118 8.28 4.84 3.36
CA PHE A 118 7.11 5.70 3.47
C PHE A 118 6.98 6.58 2.23
N ARG A 119 5.79 7.16 2.05
CA ARG A 119 5.55 8.27 1.14
C ARG A 119 4.85 9.39 1.88
N CYS A 120 5.19 10.62 1.56
CA CYS A 120 4.57 11.78 2.17
C CYS A 120 3.19 12.04 1.56
N ALA A 121 2.31 12.63 2.35
CA ALA A 121 1.05 13.22 1.93
C ALA A 121 0.94 14.63 2.52
N GLN A 122 0.13 15.47 1.91
CA GLN A 122 -0.15 16.82 2.38
C GLN A 122 -1.62 17.13 2.14
N ASP A 123 -2.20 17.94 3.03
CA ASP A 123 -3.53 18.48 2.83
C ASP A 123 -3.58 19.32 1.55
N VAL A 124 -4.73 19.28 0.87
CA VAL A 124 -5.00 20.17 -0.25
C VAL A 124 -4.99 21.60 0.29
N PRO A 125 -4.24 22.53 -0.33
CA PRO A 125 -4.27 23.93 0.09
C PRO A 125 -5.69 24.45 0.15
N ALA A 126 -6.02 25.24 1.17
CA ALA A 126 -7.31 25.91 1.25
C ALA A 126 -7.51 26.75 -0.02
N LEU A 127 -8.64 26.55 -0.70
CA LEU A 127 -9.03 27.42 -1.80
C LEU A 127 -9.30 28.83 -1.21
N PRO A 128 -8.85 29.90 -1.89
CA PRO A 128 -9.11 31.26 -1.46
C PRO A 128 -10.60 31.61 -1.43
#